data_AF-A0A1C9W9K9-F1
#
_entry.id   AF-A0A1C9W9K9-F1
#
_cell.length_a   1.000
_cell.length_b   1.000
_cell.length_c   1.000
_cell.angle_alpha   90.00
_cell.angle_beta   90.00
_cell.angle_gamma   90.00
#
_symmetry.space_group_name_H-M   'P 1'
#
loop_
_entity.id
_entity.type
_entity.pdbx_description
1 polymer ?
#
loop_
_entity_poly.entity_id
_entity_poly.type
_entity_poly.pdbx_seq_one_letter_code
_entity_poly.pdbx_strand_id
1 'polypeptide(L)'
;MPHLFVNRPRLYDLTRGSTELKAQFRWETINAVLYKIGGIVFIVGSVLFFPRFEAYADIGAWTFFFGSLLYLVVTGHDMAEAIRYHRSLGQRTLASDLELIAAAAYLVGTILFTFGSIFFLSRVGWIIPGAWCFVIGSLLFVLGACINVLQIVRAQSRITLQLMNLTAVSFVVGSVLFTVASVPYLWSVAPEDREILYGFLAWQYLIGSSLFLLGGIFNYLRAYLVIKKQINESKAG
;
A
#
# COMPACT_ATOMS: atom_id res chain seq x y z
N MET A 1 0.79 -2.86 -2.04
CA MET A 1 1.05 -1.40 -2.02
C MET A 1 0.90 -0.87 -0.60
N PRO A 2 1.62 0.17 -0.19
CA PRO A 2 1.42 0.76 1.13
C PRO A 2 0.09 1.50 1.20
N HIS A 3 -0.41 1.68 2.42
CA HIS A 3 -1.63 2.43 2.70
C HIS A 3 -1.49 3.18 4.03
N LEU A 4 -2.43 4.09 4.32
CA LEU A 4 -2.29 4.99 5.46
C LEU A 4 -2.42 4.24 6.79
N PHE A 5 -1.44 4.44 7.67
CA PHE A 5 -1.54 4.06 9.08
C PHE A 5 -1.21 5.27 9.96
N VAL A 6 -2.04 5.51 10.97
CA VAL A 6 -1.95 6.71 11.83
C VAL A 6 -1.92 6.33 13.30
N ASN A 7 -1.38 7.23 14.14
CA ASN A 7 -1.30 7.05 15.59
C ASN A 7 -2.61 7.35 16.34
N ARG A 8 -3.47 8.18 15.75
CA ARG A 8 -4.77 8.54 16.32
C ARG A 8 -5.81 7.44 16.08
N PRO A 9 -6.90 7.40 16.87
CA PRO A 9 -8.09 6.65 16.48
C PRO A 9 -8.58 7.06 15.08
N ARG A 10 -8.85 6.08 14.22
CA ARG A 10 -9.31 6.31 12.84
C ARG A 10 -10.83 6.42 12.75
N LEU A 11 -11.29 7.20 11.77
CA LEU A 11 -12.71 7.45 11.48
C LEU A 11 -13.15 6.62 10.27
N TYR A 12 -13.27 5.32 10.44
CA TYR A 12 -13.63 4.38 9.38
C TYR A 12 -15.08 4.44 8.89
N ASP A 13 -16.05 4.66 9.78
CA ASP A 13 -17.44 4.87 9.33
C ASP A 13 -17.63 6.27 8.78
N LEU A 14 -17.45 6.38 7.47
CA LEU A 14 -17.61 7.61 6.69
C LEU A 14 -19.08 7.90 6.33
N THR A 15 -19.99 6.94 6.51
CA THR A 15 -21.35 7.01 5.96
C THR A 15 -22.43 7.33 6.98
N ARG A 16 -22.32 6.79 8.20
CA ARG A 16 -23.37 6.95 9.23
C ARG A 16 -22.95 7.84 10.39
N GLY A 17 -21.72 8.36 10.38
CA GLY A 17 -21.19 9.20 11.45
C GLY A 17 -21.14 8.50 12.82
N SER A 18 -21.29 7.17 12.86
CA SER A 18 -21.33 6.42 14.11
C SER A 18 -19.96 6.41 14.77
N THR A 19 -19.92 6.82 16.02
CA THR A 19 -18.73 6.72 16.89
C THR A 19 -18.62 5.34 17.56
N GLU A 20 -19.53 4.40 17.25
CA GLU A 20 -19.52 3.08 17.85
C GLU A 20 -18.26 2.29 17.45
N LEU A 21 -17.47 1.91 18.45
CA LEU A 21 -16.23 1.14 18.28
C LEU A 21 -16.41 -0.11 17.41
N LYS A 22 -17.55 -0.80 17.52
CA LYS A 22 -17.84 -2.01 16.74
C LYS A 22 -18.01 -1.71 15.25
N ALA A 23 -18.67 -0.61 14.90
CA ALA A 23 -18.86 -0.19 13.51
C ALA A 23 -17.51 0.21 12.89
N GLN A 24 -16.69 0.96 13.63
CA GLN A 24 -15.34 1.35 13.24
C GLN A 24 -14.45 0.12 12.99
N PHE A 25 -14.49 -0.87 13.89
CA PHE A 25 -13.71 -2.10 13.75
C PHE A 25 -14.15 -2.99 12.57
N ARG A 26 -15.44 -3.02 12.24
CA ARG A 26 -15.95 -3.73 11.07
C ARG A 26 -15.37 -3.16 9.78
N TRP A 27 -15.38 -1.85 9.63
CA TRP A 27 -14.81 -1.19 8.46
C TRP A 27 -13.30 -1.40 8.35
N GLU A 28 -12.56 -1.30 9.46
CA GLU A 28 -11.13 -1.64 9.48
C GLU A 28 -10.88 -3.08 9.02
N THR A 29 -11.72 -4.03 9.48
CA THR A 29 -11.59 -5.43 9.09
C THR A 29 -11.87 -5.64 7.60
N ILE A 30 -12.90 -5.00 7.05
CA ILE A 30 -13.19 -5.04 5.61
C ILE A 30 -11.98 -4.48 4.83
N ASN A 31 -11.47 -3.32 5.24
CA ASN A 31 -10.34 -2.67 4.58
C ASN A 31 -9.09 -3.57 4.60
N ALA A 32 -8.80 -4.18 5.76
CA ALA A 32 -7.70 -5.11 5.93
C ALA A 32 -7.86 -6.40 5.09
N VAL A 33 -9.09 -6.93 4.96
CA VAL A 33 -9.35 -8.10 4.10
C VAL A 33 -9.09 -7.76 2.64
N LEU A 34 -9.62 -6.64 2.13
CA LEU A 34 -9.36 -6.19 0.77
C LEU A 34 -7.87 -5.98 0.52
N TYR A 35 -7.17 -5.34 1.46
CA TYR A 35 -5.72 -5.14 1.40
C TYR A 35 -4.95 -6.47 1.29
N LYS A 36 -5.29 -7.46 2.11
CA LYS A 36 -4.63 -8.78 2.12
C LYS A 36 -4.87 -9.54 0.82
N ILE A 37 -6.11 -9.54 0.32
CA ILE A 37 -6.44 -10.15 -0.97
C ILE A 37 -5.64 -9.47 -2.08
N GLY A 38 -5.60 -8.13 -2.12
CA GLY A 38 -4.78 -7.36 -3.06
C GLY A 38 -3.30 -7.75 -2.99
N GLY A 39 -2.75 -7.93 -1.78
CA GLY A 39 -1.36 -8.36 -1.59
C GLY A 39 -1.07 -9.75 -2.13
N ILE A 40 -1.96 -10.72 -1.90
CA ILE A 40 -1.83 -12.08 -2.46
C ILE A 40 -1.88 -12.04 -3.98
N VAL A 41 -2.80 -11.26 -4.56
CA VAL A 41 -2.92 -11.10 -6.02
C VAL A 41 -1.64 -10.51 -6.61
N PHE A 42 -1.03 -9.51 -5.96
CA PHE A 42 0.26 -8.93 -6.36
C PHE A 42 1.43 -9.93 -6.31
N ILE A 43 1.46 -10.78 -5.27
CA ILE A 43 2.46 -11.85 -5.16
C ILE A 43 2.32 -12.83 -6.33
N VAL A 44 1.11 -13.28 -6.63
CA VAL A 44 0.84 -14.17 -7.77
C VAL A 44 1.29 -13.53 -9.08
N GLY A 45 0.93 -12.26 -9.30
CA GLY A 45 1.37 -11.52 -10.49
C GLY A 45 2.89 -11.40 -10.60
N SER A 46 3.58 -11.19 -9.47
CA SER A 46 5.03 -11.04 -9.44
C SER A 46 5.73 -12.34 -9.83
N VAL A 47 5.16 -13.49 -9.47
CA VAL A 47 5.65 -14.80 -9.91
C VAL A 47 5.48 -14.96 -11.43
N LEU A 48 4.37 -14.50 -12.00
CA LEU A 48 4.12 -14.61 -13.45
C LEU A 48 5.07 -13.76 -14.32
N PHE A 49 5.79 -12.80 -13.73
CA PHE A 49 6.80 -12.01 -14.44
C PHE A 49 8.19 -12.65 -14.49
N PHE A 50 8.39 -13.82 -13.88
CA PHE A 50 9.65 -14.56 -14.08
C PHE A 50 9.79 -14.99 -15.55
N PRO A 51 11.00 -14.98 -16.13
CA PRO A 51 11.22 -15.35 -17.53
C PRO A 51 10.63 -16.72 -17.92
N ARG A 52 10.68 -17.70 -17.00
CA ARG A 52 10.08 -19.03 -17.20
C ARG A 52 8.57 -19.00 -17.48
N PHE A 53 7.88 -17.94 -17.08
CA PHE A 53 6.43 -17.76 -17.24
C PHE A 53 6.08 -16.63 -18.22
N GLU A 54 7.00 -16.22 -19.10
CA GLU A 54 6.79 -15.14 -20.08
C GLU A 54 5.48 -15.29 -20.89
N ALA A 55 5.11 -16.52 -21.25
CA ALA A 55 3.85 -16.82 -21.94
C ALA A 55 2.59 -16.38 -21.17
N TYR A 56 2.70 -16.15 -19.86
CA TYR A 56 1.62 -15.72 -18.97
C TYR A 56 1.77 -14.26 -18.52
N ALA A 57 2.65 -13.47 -19.13
CA ALA A 57 2.91 -12.08 -18.75
C ALA A 57 1.64 -11.20 -18.75
N ASP A 58 0.72 -11.41 -19.70
CA ASP A 58 -0.56 -10.71 -19.73
C ASP A 58 -1.45 -11.05 -18.52
N ILE A 59 -1.43 -12.31 -18.07
CA ILE A 59 -2.12 -12.71 -16.83
C ILE A 59 -1.46 -12.00 -15.64
N GLY A 60 -0.12 -11.93 -15.62
CA GLY A 60 0.64 -11.14 -14.65
C GLY A 60 0.17 -9.68 -14.60
N ALA A 61 0.11 -9.00 -15.74
CA ALA A 61 -0.36 -7.62 -15.85
C ALA A 61 -1.82 -7.45 -15.38
N TRP A 62 -2.71 -8.38 -15.74
CA TRP A 62 -4.10 -8.37 -15.25
C TRP A 62 -4.19 -8.54 -13.74
N THR A 63 -3.39 -9.44 -13.16
CA THR A 63 -3.38 -9.61 -11.69
C THR A 63 -2.91 -8.32 -11.00
N PHE A 64 -1.89 -7.64 -11.51
CA PHE A 64 -1.46 -6.34 -11.00
C PHE A 64 -2.56 -5.28 -11.11
N PHE A 65 -3.28 -5.24 -12.24
CA PHE A 65 -4.42 -4.34 -12.43
C PHE A 65 -5.52 -4.59 -11.39
N PHE A 66 -6.01 -5.83 -11.26
CA PHE A 66 -7.07 -6.15 -10.30
C PHE A 66 -6.64 -5.98 -8.85
N GLY A 67 -5.40 -6.34 -8.51
CA GLY A 67 -4.83 -6.05 -7.20
C GLY A 67 -4.79 -4.54 -6.92
N SER A 68 -4.47 -3.73 -7.93
CA SER A 68 -4.41 -2.26 -7.80
C SER A 68 -5.80 -1.68 -7.57
N LEU A 69 -6.85 -2.22 -8.19
CA LEU A 69 -8.23 -1.82 -7.91
C LEU A 69 -8.63 -2.10 -6.47
N LEU A 70 -8.23 -3.24 -5.90
CA LEU A 70 -8.48 -3.54 -4.48
C LEU A 70 -7.77 -2.53 -3.57
N TYR A 71 -6.50 -2.22 -3.87
CA TYR A 71 -5.76 -1.18 -3.14
C TYR A 71 -6.33 0.23 -3.37
N LEU A 72 -6.95 0.50 -4.52
CA LEU A 72 -7.57 1.79 -4.82
C LEU A 72 -8.78 2.04 -3.92
N VAL A 73 -9.56 0.99 -3.63
CA VAL A 73 -10.65 1.07 -2.64
C VAL A 73 -10.07 1.39 -1.26
N VAL A 74 -8.99 0.71 -0.86
CA VAL A 74 -8.35 0.92 0.45
C VAL A 74 -7.80 2.34 0.60
N THR A 75 -7.00 2.78 -0.36
CA THR A 75 -6.36 4.11 -0.35
C THR A 75 -7.36 5.24 -0.58
N GLY A 76 -8.42 4.99 -1.35
CA GLY A 76 -9.54 5.92 -1.51
C GLY A 76 -10.32 6.13 -0.21
N HIS A 77 -10.57 5.04 0.53
CA HIS A 77 -11.15 5.12 1.87
C HIS A 77 -10.22 5.88 2.83
N ASP A 78 -8.92 5.56 2.82
CA ASP A 78 -7.92 6.24 3.65
C ASP A 78 -7.85 7.75 3.35
N MET A 79 -7.88 8.14 2.07
CA MET A 79 -7.90 9.55 1.67
C MET A 79 -9.18 10.26 2.12
N ALA A 80 -10.34 9.62 1.95
CA ALA A 80 -11.61 10.20 2.40
C ALA A 80 -11.63 10.40 3.93
N GLU A 81 -11.06 9.46 4.67
CA GLU A 81 -10.89 9.54 6.11
C GLU A 81 -9.95 10.67 6.53
N ALA A 82 -8.79 10.79 5.87
CA ALA A 82 -7.83 11.88 6.10
C ALA A 82 -8.44 13.26 5.79
N ILE A 83 -9.18 13.41 4.69
CA ILE A 83 -9.90 14.65 4.35
C ILE A 83 -10.92 14.99 5.43
N ARG A 84 -11.72 14.01 5.87
CA ARG A 84 -12.75 14.23 6.89
C ARG A 84 -12.12 14.65 8.22
N TYR A 85 -11.06 13.97 8.64
CA TYR A 85 -10.31 14.33 9.83
C TYR A 85 -9.76 15.76 9.72
N HIS A 86 -9.07 16.07 8.62
CA HIS A 86 -8.48 17.39 8.38
C HIS A 86 -9.52 18.52 8.42
N ARG A 87 -10.72 18.30 7.89
CA ARG A 87 -11.85 19.26 7.92
C ARG A 87 -12.53 19.35 9.29
N SER A 88 -12.46 18.30 10.11
CA SER A 88 -13.07 18.29 11.44
C SER A 88 -12.26 19.07 12.48
N LEU A 89 -10.99 19.37 12.18
CA LEU A 89 -10.13 20.13 13.07
C LEU A 89 -10.48 21.63 13.02
N GLY A 90 -10.70 22.23 14.19
CA GLY A 90 -10.92 23.68 14.30
C GLY A 90 -9.70 24.51 13.91
N GLN A 91 -8.49 23.94 14.02
CA GLN A 91 -7.24 24.52 13.53
C GLN A 91 -6.37 23.43 12.89
N ARG A 92 -5.78 23.75 11.73
CA ARG A 92 -4.89 22.83 11.02
C ARG A 92 -3.61 22.62 11.81
N THR A 93 -3.10 21.39 11.79
CA THR A 93 -1.83 21.03 12.42
C THR A 93 -0.89 20.48 11.36
N LEU A 94 0.42 20.65 11.55
CA LEU A 94 1.41 20.04 10.66
C LEU A 94 1.21 18.52 10.53
N ALA A 95 0.80 17.85 11.62
CA ALA A 95 0.52 16.42 11.60
C ALA A 95 -0.67 16.07 10.69
N SER A 96 -1.76 16.86 10.72
CA SER A 96 -2.92 16.61 9.85
C SER A 96 -2.62 16.90 8.37
N ASP A 97 -1.83 17.95 8.08
CA ASP A 97 -1.37 18.23 6.72
C ASP A 97 -0.49 17.10 6.18
N LEU A 98 0.47 16.63 6.98
CA LEU A 98 1.34 15.50 6.62
C LEU A 98 0.53 14.19 6.41
N GLU A 99 -0.48 13.94 7.24
CA GLU A 99 -1.35 12.76 7.08
C GLU A 99 -2.11 12.81 5.74
N LEU A 100 -2.65 13.98 5.39
CA LEU A 100 -3.32 14.20 4.11
C LEU A 100 -2.37 14.04 2.92
N ILE A 101 -1.14 14.53 3.02
CA ILE A 101 -0.11 14.36 1.99
C ILE A 101 0.24 12.88 1.81
N ALA A 102 0.42 12.14 2.91
CA ALA A 102 0.71 10.70 2.84
C ALA A 102 -0.45 9.92 2.19
N ALA A 103 -1.70 10.21 2.59
CA ALA A 103 -2.88 9.59 2.00
C ALA A 103 -3.01 9.90 0.51
N ALA A 104 -2.77 11.16 0.11
CA ALA A 104 -2.78 11.57 -1.29
C ALA A 104 -1.68 10.86 -2.10
N ALA A 105 -0.47 10.75 -1.55
CA ALA A 105 0.64 10.07 -2.20
C ALA A 105 0.32 8.58 -2.47
N TYR A 106 -0.28 7.88 -1.48
CA TYR A 106 -0.72 6.49 -1.67
C TYR A 106 -1.86 6.36 -2.68
N LEU A 107 -2.84 7.27 -2.67
CA LEU A 107 -3.93 7.24 -3.62
C LEU A 107 -3.42 7.47 -5.06
N VAL A 108 -2.64 8.53 -5.29
CA VAL A 108 -2.09 8.85 -6.61
C VAL A 108 -1.14 7.75 -7.10
N GLY A 109 -0.28 7.22 -6.23
CA GLY A 109 0.59 6.10 -6.59
C GLY A 109 -0.20 4.85 -7.01
N THR A 110 -1.31 4.55 -6.33
CA THR A 110 -2.18 3.41 -6.66
C THR A 110 -2.92 3.62 -7.99
N ILE A 111 -3.36 4.85 -8.28
CA ILE A 111 -3.94 5.21 -9.58
C ILE A 111 -2.90 4.98 -10.69
N LEU A 112 -1.67 5.44 -10.50
CA LEU A 112 -0.59 5.26 -11.47
C LEU A 112 -0.30 3.77 -11.73
N PHE A 113 -0.24 2.94 -10.70
CA PHE A 113 -0.06 1.50 -10.88
C PHE A 113 -1.24 0.85 -11.62
N THR A 114 -2.47 1.30 -11.36
CA THR A 114 -3.66 0.79 -12.04
C THR A 114 -3.54 1.03 -13.55
N PHE A 115 -3.22 2.26 -13.97
CA PHE A 115 -3.03 2.57 -15.40
C PHE A 115 -1.76 1.94 -15.96
N GLY A 116 -0.66 1.96 -15.21
CA GLY A 116 0.61 1.36 -15.60
C GLY A 116 0.45 -0.13 -15.92
N SER A 117 -0.32 -0.87 -15.13
CA SER A 117 -0.59 -2.29 -15.35
C SER A 117 -1.26 -2.56 -16.71
N ILE A 118 -2.16 -1.67 -17.15
CA ILE A 118 -2.80 -1.78 -18.47
C ILE A 118 -1.80 -1.54 -19.60
N PHE A 119 -0.86 -0.60 -19.42
CA PHE A 119 0.15 -0.31 -20.43
C PHE A 119 1.13 -1.47 -20.68
N PHE A 120 1.29 -2.37 -19.69
CA PHE A 120 2.09 -3.59 -19.81
C PHE A 120 1.39 -4.76 -20.51
N LEU A 121 0.08 -4.67 -20.81
CA LEU A 121 -0.61 -5.69 -21.60
C LEU A 121 -0.04 -5.74 -23.02
N SER A 122 0.18 -6.93 -23.55
CA SER A 122 0.75 -7.17 -24.89
C SER A 122 0.01 -6.42 -26.00
N ARG A 123 -1.33 -6.34 -25.89
CA ARG A 123 -2.20 -5.63 -26.84
C ARG A 123 -2.02 -4.11 -26.80
N VAL A 124 -1.60 -3.55 -25.66
CA VAL A 124 -1.36 -2.11 -25.49
C VAL A 124 0.11 -1.78 -25.81
N GLY A 125 1.05 -2.53 -25.22
CA GLY A 125 2.47 -2.47 -25.54
C GLY A 125 3.17 -1.16 -25.19
N TRP A 126 2.58 -0.32 -24.33
CA TRP A 126 3.13 1.00 -23.96
C TRP A 126 4.08 0.87 -22.75
N ILE A 127 5.12 0.04 -22.90
CA ILE A 127 6.02 -0.35 -21.82
C ILE A 127 6.71 0.86 -21.17
N ILE A 128 7.20 1.82 -21.95
CA ILE A 128 7.90 3.01 -21.42
C ILE A 128 6.95 3.89 -20.57
N PRO A 129 5.76 4.30 -21.06
CA PRO A 129 4.76 4.95 -20.20
C PRO A 129 4.38 4.14 -18.97
N GLY A 130 4.18 2.82 -19.13
CA GLY A 130 3.92 1.91 -18.02
C GLY A 130 4.99 1.98 -16.96
N ALA A 131 6.26 1.83 -17.35
CA ALA A 131 7.40 1.87 -16.45
C ALA A 131 7.47 3.21 -15.67
N TRP A 132 7.22 4.35 -16.33
CA TRP A 132 7.15 5.64 -15.65
C TRP A 132 6.02 5.72 -14.62
N CYS A 133 4.83 5.17 -14.92
CA CYS A 133 3.75 5.08 -13.94
C CYS A 133 4.18 4.29 -12.69
N PHE A 134 4.85 3.15 -12.87
CA PHE A 134 5.36 2.35 -11.75
C PHE A 134 6.48 3.05 -10.98
N VAL A 135 7.43 3.71 -11.67
CA VAL A 135 8.51 4.47 -11.02
C VAL A 135 7.94 5.61 -10.18
N ILE A 136 7.12 6.48 -10.77
CA ILE A 136 6.55 7.64 -10.08
C ILE A 136 5.63 7.18 -8.95
N GLY A 137 4.78 6.17 -9.20
CA GLY A 137 3.90 5.63 -8.17
C GLY A 137 4.67 5.05 -6.98
N SER A 138 5.78 4.36 -7.24
CA SER A 138 6.63 3.78 -6.20
C SER A 138 7.36 4.85 -5.40
N LEU A 139 7.80 5.94 -6.04
CA LEU A 139 8.39 7.09 -5.33
C LEU A 139 7.37 7.81 -4.45
N LEU A 140 6.11 7.94 -4.90
CA LEU A 140 5.02 8.46 -4.08
C LEU A 140 4.73 7.54 -2.88
N PHE A 141 4.79 6.24 -3.08
CA PHE A 141 4.70 5.26 -1.99
C PHE A 141 5.84 5.40 -0.98
N VAL A 142 7.07 5.62 -1.43
CA VAL A 142 8.21 5.95 -0.54
C VAL A 142 7.93 7.24 0.24
N LEU A 143 7.49 8.30 -0.43
CA LEU A 143 7.17 9.58 0.21
C LEU A 143 6.11 9.40 1.32
N GLY A 144 4.98 8.75 1.01
CA GLY A 144 3.93 8.50 1.98
C GLY A 144 4.42 7.68 3.17
N ALA A 145 5.22 6.64 2.91
CA ALA A 145 5.75 5.76 3.96
C ALA A 145 6.75 6.50 4.87
N CYS A 146 7.63 7.33 4.30
CA CYS A 146 8.53 8.19 5.05
C CYS A 146 7.75 9.20 5.92
N ILE A 147 6.68 9.81 5.40
CA ILE A 147 5.83 10.69 6.20
C ILE A 147 5.20 9.91 7.36
N ASN A 148 4.68 8.70 7.12
CA ASN A 148 4.14 7.90 8.21
C ASN A 148 5.20 7.55 9.26
N VAL A 149 6.46 7.29 8.88
CA VAL A 149 7.59 7.07 9.81
C VAL A 149 7.80 8.30 10.69
N LEU A 150 7.85 9.50 10.11
CA LEU A 150 8.02 10.75 10.86
C LEU A 150 6.90 10.99 11.87
N GLN A 151 5.71 10.44 11.60
CA GLN A 151 4.57 10.55 12.50
C GLN A 151 4.55 9.49 13.60
N ILE A 152 5.47 8.52 13.63
CA ILE A 152 5.61 7.53 14.71
C ILE A 152 6.26 8.18 15.93
N VAL A 153 5.49 9.01 16.66
CA VAL A 153 6.03 9.78 17.80
C VAL A 153 5.81 9.05 19.14
N ARG A 154 4.62 8.46 19.37
CA ARG A 154 4.29 7.72 20.59
C ARG A 154 3.24 6.65 20.32
N ALA A 155 3.36 5.51 20.99
CA ALA A 155 2.34 4.47 21.02
C ALA A 155 2.03 4.06 22.46
N GLN A 156 0.82 3.54 22.69
CA GLN A 156 0.35 3.14 24.02
C GLN A 156 1.12 1.94 24.61
N SER A 157 1.84 1.18 23.78
CA SER A 157 2.64 0.03 24.19
C SER A 157 3.87 -0.15 23.29
N ARG A 158 4.90 -0.82 23.81
CA ARG A 158 6.10 -1.20 23.03
C ARG A 158 5.75 -2.07 21.82
N ILE A 159 4.78 -2.99 21.98
CA ILE A 159 4.34 -3.88 20.90
C ILE A 159 3.68 -3.09 19.78
N THR A 160 2.78 -2.16 20.11
CA THR A 160 2.14 -1.28 19.13
C THR A 160 3.17 -0.45 18.37
N LEU A 161 4.19 0.08 19.07
CA LEU A 161 5.28 0.82 18.45
C LEU A 161 6.11 -0.04 17.49
N GLN A 162 6.46 -1.26 17.90
CA GLN A 162 7.19 -2.22 17.06
C GLN A 162 6.40 -2.60 15.81
N LEU A 163 5.10 -2.86 15.93
CA LEU A 163 4.23 -3.17 14.78
C LEU A 163 4.13 -2.01 13.79
N MET A 164 4.11 -0.77 14.29
CA MET A 164 4.16 0.43 13.43
C MET A 164 5.49 0.55 12.69
N ASN A 165 6.61 0.32 13.38
CA ASN A 165 7.92 0.33 12.75
C ASN A 165 8.07 -0.80 11.71
N LEU A 166 7.58 -2.00 12.01
CA LEU A 166 7.57 -3.11 11.06
C LEU A 166 6.70 -2.81 9.84
N THR A 167 5.53 -2.19 10.04
CA THR A 167 4.67 -1.71 8.94
C THR A 167 5.42 -0.71 8.06
N ALA A 168 5.99 0.31 8.69
CA ALA A 168 6.74 1.37 8.03
C ALA A 168 7.92 0.84 7.21
N VAL A 169 8.79 0.03 7.82
CA VAL A 169 9.96 -0.55 7.15
C VAL A 169 9.52 -1.43 5.98
N SER A 170 8.50 -2.26 6.16
CA SER A 170 8.01 -3.13 5.08
C SER A 170 7.48 -2.30 3.89
N PHE A 171 6.77 -1.20 4.18
CA PHE A 171 6.25 -0.30 3.14
C PHE A 171 7.34 0.50 2.44
N VAL A 172 8.31 1.06 3.18
CA VAL A 172 9.43 1.80 2.59
C VAL A 172 10.27 0.87 1.71
N VAL A 173 10.72 -0.26 2.26
CA VAL A 173 11.58 -1.20 1.53
C VAL A 173 10.84 -1.76 0.32
N GLY A 174 9.59 -2.22 0.47
CA GLY A 174 8.81 -2.72 -0.66
C GLY A 174 8.65 -1.70 -1.78
N SER A 175 8.46 -0.42 -1.46
CA SER A 175 8.34 0.66 -2.45
C SER A 175 9.66 0.94 -3.17
N VAL A 176 10.78 0.88 -2.46
CA VAL A 176 12.13 1.00 -3.05
C VAL A 176 12.40 -0.16 -4.02
N LEU A 177 12.10 -1.41 -3.63
CA LEU A 177 12.30 -2.56 -4.51
C LEU A 177 11.48 -2.43 -5.80
N PHE A 178 10.21 -2.00 -5.71
CA PHE A 178 9.39 -1.72 -6.89
C PHE A 178 9.96 -0.59 -7.76
N THR A 179 10.52 0.45 -7.14
CA THR A 179 11.15 1.55 -7.88
C THR A 179 12.35 1.01 -8.67
N VAL A 180 13.24 0.28 -8.00
CA VAL A 180 14.45 -0.32 -8.61
C VAL A 180 14.08 -1.32 -9.71
N ALA A 181 13.05 -2.13 -9.50
CA ALA A 181 12.57 -3.10 -10.48
C ALA A 181 11.98 -2.44 -11.75
N SER A 182 11.40 -1.24 -11.61
CA SER A 182 10.68 -0.57 -12.70
C SER A 182 11.60 0.24 -13.62
N VAL A 183 12.73 0.74 -13.10
CA VAL A 183 13.68 1.56 -13.88
C VAL A 183 14.26 0.80 -15.10
N PRO A 184 14.66 -0.48 -15.01
CA PRO A 184 15.26 -1.18 -16.14
C PRO A 184 14.34 -1.39 -17.35
N TYR A 185 13.02 -1.28 -17.18
CA TYR A 185 12.08 -1.27 -18.32
C TYR A 185 12.20 0.00 -19.20
N LEU A 186 12.97 1.00 -18.76
CA LEU A 186 13.30 2.19 -19.55
C LEU A 186 14.60 2.03 -20.36
N TRP A 187 15.30 0.90 -20.21
CA TRP A 187 16.59 0.65 -20.85
C TRP A 187 16.44 -0.11 -22.17
N SER A 188 17.42 0.05 -23.04
CA SER A 188 17.64 -0.86 -24.16
C SER A 188 18.51 -2.02 -23.68
N VAL A 189 17.94 -3.22 -23.60
CA VAL A 189 18.60 -4.41 -23.03
C VAL A 189 18.92 -5.41 -24.14
N ALA A 190 20.19 -5.80 -24.22
CA ALA A 190 20.68 -6.82 -25.15
C ALA A 190 19.98 -8.16 -24.89
N PRO A 191 19.62 -8.94 -25.93
CA PRO A 191 18.90 -10.21 -25.77
C PRO A 191 19.53 -11.19 -24.78
N GLU A 192 20.85 -11.29 -24.78
CA GLU A 192 21.65 -12.15 -23.90
C GLU A 192 21.51 -11.83 -22.41
N ASP A 193 21.19 -10.58 -22.05
CA ASP A 193 21.07 -10.13 -20.66
C ASP A 193 19.62 -10.20 -20.13
N ARG A 194 18.63 -10.39 -21.00
CA ARG A 194 17.21 -10.26 -20.66
C ARG A 194 16.76 -11.27 -19.61
N GLU A 195 17.21 -12.52 -19.72
CA GLU A 195 16.79 -13.56 -18.78
C GLU A 195 17.25 -13.25 -17.35
N ILE A 196 18.53 -12.89 -17.20
CA ILE A 196 19.10 -12.55 -15.89
C ILE A 196 18.44 -11.28 -15.35
N LEU A 197 18.34 -10.23 -16.17
CA LEU A 197 17.79 -8.96 -15.75
C LEU A 197 16.32 -9.11 -15.34
N TYR A 198 15.46 -9.67 -16.19
CA TYR A 198 14.03 -9.82 -15.89
C TYR A 198 13.79 -10.80 -14.73
N GLY A 199 14.61 -11.83 -14.57
CA GLY A 199 14.60 -12.67 -13.36
C GLY A 199 14.89 -11.86 -12.10
N PHE A 200 15.89 -10.97 -12.14
CA PHE A 200 16.19 -10.05 -11.04
C PHE A 200 15.01 -9.08 -10.76
N LEU A 201 14.41 -8.47 -11.79
CA LEU A 201 13.25 -7.57 -11.61
C LEU A 201 12.06 -8.30 -10.98
N ALA A 202 11.77 -9.52 -11.44
CA ALA A 202 10.67 -10.33 -10.92
C ALA A 202 10.88 -10.66 -9.42
N TRP A 203 12.11 -10.96 -8.99
CA TRP A 203 12.45 -11.12 -7.57
C TRP A 203 12.21 -9.85 -6.76
N GLN A 204 12.60 -8.69 -7.28
CA GLN A 204 12.36 -7.41 -6.62
C GLN A 204 10.86 -7.14 -6.42
N TYR A 205 10.03 -7.38 -7.44
CA TYR A 205 8.57 -7.26 -7.34
C TYR A 205 7.97 -8.28 -6.37
N LEU A 206 8.45 -9.53 -6.37
CA LEU A 206 7.95 -10.58 -5.49
C LEU A 206 8.25 -10.28 -4.02
N ILE A 207 9.48 -9.90 -3.71
CA ILE A 207 9.90 -9.54 -2.35
C ILE A 207 9.16 -8.27 -1.91
N GLY A 208 9.09 -7.25 -2.78
CA GLY A 208 8.35 -6.02 -2.49
C GLY A 208 6.86 -6.27 -2.21
N SER A 209 6.21 -7.14 -3.00
CA SER A 209 4.80 -7.51 -2.82
C SER A 209 4.58 -8.24 -1.50
N SER A 210 5.52 -9.13 -1.16
CA SER A 210 5.51 -9.86 0.12
C SER A 210 5.67 -8.90 1.30
N LEU A 211 6.56 -7.92 1.22
CA LEU A 211 6.73 -6.88 2.24
C LEU A 211 5.47 -6.01 2.37
N PHE A 212 4.82 -5.63 1.27
CA PHE A 212 3.54 -4.93 1.37
C PHE A 212 2.49 -5.75 2.11
N LEU A 213 2.32 -7.03 1.75
CA LEU A 213 1.39 -7.91 2.45
C LEU A 213 1.71 -8.00 3.96
N LEU A 214 2.98 -8.22 4.31
CA LEU A 214 3.42 -8.27 5.70
C LEU A 214 3.17 -6.95 6.44
N GLY A 215 3.47 -5.81 5.82
CA GLY A 215 3.19 -4.49 6.38
C GLY A 215 1.70 -4.29 6.70
N GLY A 216 0.80 -4.69 5.79
CA GLY A 216 -0.64 -4.66 6.06
C GLY A 216 -1.06 -5.61 7.18
N ILE A 217 -0.46 -6.80 7.28
CA ILE A 217 -0.70 -7.73 8.39
C ILE A 217 -0.28 -7.08 9.71
N PHE A 218 0.91 -6.49 9.80
CA PHE A 218 1.40 -5.81 11.00
C PHE A 218 0.49 -4.65 11.40
N ASN A 219 0.04 -3.84 10.44
CA ASN A 219 -0.89 -2.74 10.69
C ASN A 219 -2.23 -3.24 11.24
N TYR A 220 -2.78 -4.32 10.66
CA TYR A 220 -4.03 -4.91 11.14
C TYR A 220 -3.90 -5.51 12.54
N LEU A 221 -2.80 -6.23 12.82
CA LEU A 221 -2.51 -6.77 14.15
C LEU A 221 -2.43 -5.65 15.19
N ARG A 222 -1.79 -4.53 14.85
CA ARG A 222 -1.73 -3.33 15.68
C ARG A 222 -3.13 -2.78 15.96
N ALA A 223 -3.96 -2.60 14.93
CA ALA A 223 -5.33 -2.08 15.08
C ALA A 223 -6.19 -3.00 15.98
N TYR A 224 -6.08 -4.32 15.78
CA TYR A 224 -6.75 -5.32 16.61
C TYR A 224 -6.36 -5.21 18.09
N LEU A 225 -5.06 -5.09 18.39
CA LEU A 225 -4.58 -4.96 19.78
C LEU A 225 -5.08 -3.68 20.46
N VAL A 226 -5.08 -2.56 19.74
CA VAL A 226 -5.58 -1.27 20.27
C VAL A 226 -7.07 -1.37 20.59
N ILE A 227 -7.88 -1.92 19.68
CA ILE A 227 -9.33 -2.03 19.87
C ILE A 227 -9.69 -3.03 20.95
N LYS A 228 -9.00 -4.19 21.01
CA LYS A 228 -9.21 -5.18 22.07
C LYS A 228 -8.96 -4.57 23.46
N LYS A 229 -7.91 -3.76 23.60
CA LYS A 229 -7.61 -3.05 24.85
C LYS A 229 -8.73 -2.08 25.23
N GLN A 230 -9.18 -1.24 24.29
CA GLN A 230 -10.27 -0.28 24.53
C GLN A 230 -11.59 -0.96 24.93
N ILE A 231 -11.94 -2.10 24.30
CA ILE A 231 -13.13 -2.87 24.67
C ILE A 231 -13.02 -3.41 26.10
N ASN A 232 -11.86 -3.94 26.48
CA ASN A 232 -11.65 -4.46 27.83
C ASN A 232 -11.73 -3.36 28.89
N GLU A 233 -11.15 -2.18 28.62
CA GLU A 233 -11.24 -1.02 29.51
C GLU A 233 -12.68 -0.53 29.67
N SER A 234 -13.47 -0.51 28.58
CA SER A 234 -14.89 -0.11 28.62
C SER A 234 -15.82 -1.05 29.39
N LYS A 235 -15.39 -2.30 29.64
CA LYS A 235 -16.14 -3.29 30.43
C LYS A 235 -15.77 -3.28 31.91
N ALA A 236 -14.64 -2.65 32.26
CA ALA A 236 -14.09 -2.63 33.60
C ALA A 236 -14.43 -1.35 34.39
N GLY A 237 -14.98 -0.33 33.72
CA GLY A 237 -15.55 0.88 34.33
C GLY A 237 -17.07 0.84 34.27
#